data_AF-A0A0N8RGV6-F1
#
_entry.id   AF-A0A0N8RGV6-F1
#
_cell.length_a   1.000
_cell.length_b   1.000
_cell.length_c   1.000
_cell.angle_alpha   90.00
_cell.angle_beta   90.00
_cell.angle_gamma   90.00
#
_symmetry.space_group_name_H-M   'P 1'
#
loop_
_entity.id
_entity.type
_entity.pdbx_description
1 polymer ?
#
loop_
_entity_poly.entity_id
_entity_poly.type
_entity_poly.pdbx_seq_one_letter_code
_entity_poly.pdbx_strand_id
1 'polypeptide(L)'
;CCDLSQLGLFAKVDTGAFRALKAHTPGPYTFILNATREVPRLILHPKRRTIGLRVPSHPIAQALLEQLGEPLMSVSLIMPGDTVPLSDPYEMRQILEHHVDLIIDGGIGGISASTVINLSEGEPQIVRVGCGDPTPFGDRA
;
A
#
# COMPACT_ATOMS: atom_id res chain seq x y z
N CYS A 1 4.16 1.95 -5.95
CA CYS A 1 5.09 1.59 -7.04
C CYS A 1 4.29 1.06 -8.22
N CYS A 2 4.73 1.31 -9.46
CA CYS A 2 4.08 0.77 -10.66
C CYS A 2 4.23 -0.76 -10.77
N ASP A 3 5.40 -1.29 -10.40
CA ASP A 3 5.71 -2.72 -10.46
C ASP A 3 6.69 -3.18 -9.35
N LEU A 4 7.07 -4.46 -9.40
CA LEU A 4 8.04 -5.07 -8.48
C LEU A 4 9.48 -4.60 -8.69
N SER A 5 9.85 -4.25 -9.91
CA SER A 5 11.20 -3.75 -10.20
C SER A 5 11.43 -2.43 -9.48
N GLN A 6 10.48 -1.50 -9.59
CA GLN A 6 10.53 -0.22 -8.89
C GLN A 6 10.47 -0.44 -7.36
N LEU A 7 9.63 -1.36 -6.88
CA LEU A 7 9.55 -1.70 -5.44
C LEU A 7 10.90 -2.16 -4.89
N GLY A 8 11.63 -3.00 -5.62
CA GLY A 8 12.93 -3.55 -5.22
C GLY A 8 14.03 -2.50 -5.01
N LEU A 9 13.86 -1.28 -5.53
CA LEU A 9 14.78 -0.17 -5.26
C LEU A 9 14.64 0.37 -3.82
N PHE A 10 13.45 0.26 -3.23
CA PHE A 10 13.10 0.87 -1.94
C PHE A 10 13.06 -0.14 -0.78
N ALA A 11 13.01 -1.43 -1.07
CA ALA A 11 13.02 -2.48 -0.06
C ALA A 11 14.03 -3.58 -0.33
N LYS A 12 14.56 -4.14 0.76
CA LYS A 12 15.32 -5.38 0.74
C LYS A 12 14.33 -6.53 0.57
N VAL A 13 14.53 -7.32 -0.49
CA VAL A 13 13.66 -8.44 -0.83
C VAL A 13 14.51 -9.70 -0.88
N ASP A 14 14.31 -10.60 0.07
CA ASP A 14 14.89 -11.94 0.03
C ASP A 14 14.09 -12.87 -0.89
N THR A 15 14.56 -14.11 -1.06
CA THR A 15 13.93 -15.10 -1.93
C THR A 15 12.48 -15.42 -1.54
N GLY A 16 12.18 -15.46 -0.24
CA GLY A 16 10.84 -15.77 0.26
C GLY A 16 9.88 -14.62 -0.02
N ALA A 17 10.27 -13.41 0.36
CA ALA A 17 9.53 -12.19 0.09
C ALA A 17 9.32 -11.98 -1.42
N PHE A 18 10.32 -12.25 -2.26
CA PHE A 18 10.20 -12.12 -3.71
C PHE A 18 9.13 -13.05 -4.29
N ARG A 19 9.07 -14.31 -3.84
CA ARG A 19 8.06 -15.27 -4.31
C ARG A 19 6.66 -14.82 -3.91
N ALA A 20 6.49 -14.39 -2.67
CA ALA A 20 5.24 -13.86 -2.15
C ALA A 20 4.79 -12.63 -2.95
N LEU A 21 5.68 -11.66 -3.13
CA LEU A 21 5.44 -10.45 -3.91
C LEU A 21 5.04 -10.78 -5.35
N LYS A 22 5.79 -11.64 -6.05
CA LYS A 22 5.51 -12.03 -7.43
C LYS A 22 4.16 -12.71 -7.62
N ALA A 23 3.71 -13.49 -6.65
CA ALA A 23 2.42 -14.18 -6.72
C ALA A 23 1.22 -13.25 -6.43
N HIS A 24 1.43 -12.14 -5.73
CA HIS A 24 0.36 -11.30 -5.18
C HIS A 24 0.44 -9.82 -5.61
N THR A 25 1.26 -9.50 -6.61
CA THR A 25 1.34 -8.16 -7.20
C THR A 25 1.21 -8.22 -8.74
N PRO A 26 0.51 -7.27 -9.36
CA PRO A 26 -0.29 -6.20 -8.74
C PRO A 26 -1.49 -6.75 -7.96
N GLY A 27 -1.92 -6.08 -6.89
CA GLY A 27 -3.00 -6.62 -6.07
C GLY A 27 -3.42 -5.81 -4.85
N PRO A 28 -4.41 -6.32 -4.09
CA PRO A 28 -4.98 -5.66 -2.91
C PRO A 28 -4.12 -5.83 -1.64
N TYR A 29 -2.79 -5.82 -1.78
CA TYR A 29 -1.85 -6.05 -0.70
C TYR A 29 -0.93 -4.85 -0.47
N THR A 30 -0.57 -4.64 0.79
CA THR A 30 0.54 -3.80 1.20
C THR A 30 1.53 -4.66 1.97
N PHE A 31 2.80 -4.63 1.58
CA PHE A 31 3.85 -5.41 2.20
C PHE A 31 4.76 -4.52 3.03
N ILE A 32 4.94 -4.82 4.31
CA ILE A 32 5.91 -4.14 5.17
C ILE A 32 7.24 -4.87 5.03
N LEU A 33 8.26 -4.15 4.54
CA LEU A 33 9.58 -4.68 4.24
C LEU A 33 10.67 -3.81 4.88
N ASN A 34 11.86 -4.37 5.02
CA ASN A 34 13.04 -3.61 5.44
C ASN A 34 13.44 -2.63 4.33
N ALA A 35 13.53 -1.34 4.65
CA ALA A 35 13.82 -0.32 3.64
C ALA A 35 15.30 -0.31 3.22
N THR A 36 15.56 0.12 1.98
CA THR A 36 16.90 0.47 1.50
C THR A 36 17.30 1.87 2.00
N ARG A 37 18.47 2.36 1.58
CA ARG A 37 18.93 3.72 1.88
C ARG A 37 18.26 4.79 1.01
N GLU A 38 17.61 4.40 -0.08
CA GLU A 38 16.90 5.30 -0.99
C GLU A 38 15.64 5.89 -0.34
N VAL A 39 15.10 5.24 0.69
CA VAL A 39 13.89 5.70 1.36
C VAL A 39 14.21 6.86 2.33
N PRO A 40 13.57 8.03 2.17
CA PRO A 40 13.74 9.15 3.09
C PRO A 40 13.34 8.80 4.53
N ARG A 41 14.11 9.30 5.51
CA ARG A 41 13.90 9.01 6.93
C ARG A 41 12.49 9.38 7.42
N LEU A 42 11.86 10.38 6.82
CA LEU A 42 10.52 10.85 7.17
C LEU A 42 9.42 9.79 6.94
N ILE A 43 9.63 8.88 5.98
CA ILE A 43 8.63 7.87 5.59
C ILE A 43 8.89 6.54 6.32
N LEU A 44 10.07 6.37 6.91
CA LEU A 44 10.44 5.13 7.60
C LEU A 44 9.72 4.99 8.92
N HIS A 45 9.38 3.75 9.26
CA HIS A 45 8.97 3.43 10.62
C HIS A 45 10.09 3.81 11.61
N PRO A 46 9.83 4.69 12.62
CA PRO A 46 10.89 5.34 13.39
C PRO A 46 11.86 4.38 14.09
N LYS A 47 11.37 3.21 14.52
CA LYS A 47 12.14 2.22 15.27
C LYS A 47 12.62 1.03 14.45
N ARG A 48 11.87 0.63 13.42
CA ARG A 48 12.08 -0.64 12.70
C ARG A 48 12.78 -0.45 11.35
N ARG A 49 12.90 0.79 10.85
CA ARG A 49 13.44 1.09 9.52
C ARG A 49 12.74 0.32 8.40
N THR A 50 11.45 0.09 8.56
CA THR A 50 10.58 -0.57 7.59
C THR A 50 9.74 0.45 6.83
N ILE A 51 9.20 0.02 5.69
CA ILE A 51 8.28 0.79 4.85
C ILE A 51 7.16 -0.13 4.33
N GLY A 52 5.95 0.40 4.21
CA GLY A 52 4.83 -0.27 3.54
C GLY A 52 4.88 0.01 2.04
N LEU A 53 4.90 -1.04 1.22
CA LEU A 53 4.97 -0.93 -0.24
C LEU A 53 3.78 -1.64 -0.88
N ARG A 54 3.26 -1.02 -1.95
CA ARG A 54 2.09 -1.50 -2.70
C ARG A 54 2.31 -1.34 -4.19
N VAL A 55 1.89 -2.37 -4.93
CA VAL A 55 1.73 -2.35 -6.39
C VAL A 55 0.23 -2.47 -6.69
N PRO A 56 -0.47 -1.35 -6.95
CA PRO A 56 -1.93 -1.35 -7.10
C PRO A 56 -2.35 -1.96 -8.45
N SER A 57 -3.51 -2.61 -8.51
CA SER A 57 -4.13 -3.05 -9.77
C SER A 57 -5.11 -2.03 -10.36
N HIS A 58 -5.37 -0.92 -9.65
CA HIS A 58 -6.36 0.08 -10.07
C HIS A 58 -5.87 0.88 -11.29
N PRO A 59 -6.62 0.95 -12.41
CA PRO A 59 -6.17 1.59 -13.64
C PRO A 59 -5.75 3.05 -13.47
N ILE A 60 -6.53 3.85 -12.73
CA ILE A 60 -6.18 5.26 -12.46
C ILE A 60 -4.86 5.36 -11.69
N ALA A 61 -4.65 4.50 -10.68
CA ALA A 61 -3.43 4.54 -9.87
C ALA A 61 -2.20 4.13 -10.71
N GLN A 62 -2.36 3.14 -11.58
CA GLN A 62 -1.30 2.73 -12.51
C GLN A 62 -0.99 3.84 -13.52
N ALA A 63 -1.99 4.45 -14.15
CA ALA A 63 -1.79 5.56 -15.07
C ALA A 63 -1.06 6.74 -14.40
N LEU A 64 -1.40 7.09 -13.17
CA LEU A 64 -0.70 8.13 -12.41
C LEU A 64 0.77 7.75 -12.15
N LEU A 65 1.04 6.51 -11.73
CA LEU A 65 2.39 6.04 -11.47
C LEU A 65 3.25 5.98 -12.75
N GLU A 66 2.66 5.58 -13.87
CA GLU A 66 3.32 5.56 -15.18
C GLU A 66 3.69 6.97 -15.65
N GLN A 67 2.77 7.94 -15.51
CA GLN A 67 3.05 9.34 -15.86
C GLN A 67 4.07 9.98 -14.92
N LEU A 68 4.02 9.64 -13.62
CA LEU A 68 4.93 10.16 -12.62
C LEU A 68 6.36 9.61 -12.78
N GLY A 69 6.51 8.35 -13.21
CA GLY A 69 7.81 7.69 -13.41
C GLY A 69 8.55 7.29 -12.11
N GLU A 70 8.01 7.65 -10.94
CA GLU A 70 8.56 7.36 -9.62
C GLU A 70 7.45 6.85 -8.66
N PRO A 71 7.79 6.28 -7.48
CA PRO A 71 6.78 5.87 -6.53
C PRO A 71 6.03 7.05 -5.93
N LEU A 72 4.72 6.88 -5.77
CA LEU A 72 3.88 7.82 -5.05
C LEU A 72 3.81 7.47 -3.55
N MET A 73 4.15 8.42 -2.68
CA MET A 73 3.86 8.32 -1.24
C MET A 73 2.34 8.39 -1.04
N SER A 74 1.77 7.42 -0.32
CA SER A 74 0.32 7.35 -0.12
C SER A 74 -0.04 6.70 1.20
N VAL A 75 -1.29 6.93 1.62
CA VAL A 75 -1.94 6.27 2.75
C VAL A 75 -3.34 5.83 2.33
N SER A 76 -3.93 4.87 3.05
CA SER A 76 -5.37 4.62 2.90
C SER A 76 -6.13 5.81 3.47
N LEU A 77 -7.10 6.34 2.73
CA LEU A 77 -7.92 7.46 3.17
C LEU A 77 -8.97 6.96 4.18
N ILE A 78 -8.55 6.79 5.43
CA ILE A 78 -9.40 6.44 6.57
C ILE A 78 -9.43 7.68 7.47
N MET A 79 -10.61 8.24 7.70
CA MET A 79 -10.74 9.48 8.47
C MET A 79 -10.49 9.23 9.97
N PRO A 80 -10.11 10.25 10.74
CA PRO A 80 -9.96 10.12 12.19
C PRO A 80 -11.26 9.64 12.85
N GLY A 81 -11.18 8.53 13.58
CA GLY A 81 -12.35 7.90 14.23
C GLY A 81 -12.97 6.76 13.43
N ASP A 82 -12.64 6.62 12.14
CA ASP A 82 -13.20 5.58 11.29
C ASP A 82 -12.34 4.32 11.25
N THR A 83 -12.98 3.21 10.89
CA THR A 83 -12.34 1.90 10.72
C THR A 83 -12.28 1.45 9.26
N VAL A 84 -13.03 2.11 8.38
CA VAL A 84 -13.12 1.83 6.94
C VAL A 84 -12.67 3.04 6.13
N PRO A 85 -12.10 2.82 4.93
CA PRO A 85 -11.76 3.91 4.03
C PRO A 85 -13.01 4.63 3.53
N LEU A 86 -12.87 5.94 3.31
CA LEU A 86 -13.86 6.75 2.60
C LEU A 86 -13.94 6.26 1.15
N SER A 87 -15.15 6.00 0.65
CA SER A 87 -15.36 5.34 -0.65
C SER A 87 -16.16 6.18 -1.66
N ASP A 88 -16.96 7.14 -1.19
CA ASP A 88 -17.76 8.00 -2.05
C ASP A 88 -16.97 9.28 -2.43
N PRO A 89 -16.66 9.52 -3.72
CA PRO A 89 -15.93 10.72 -4.15
C PRO A 89 -16.70 12.03 -3.89
N TYR A 90 -18.03 12.02 -3.84
CA TYR A 90 -18.83 13.20 -3.50
C TYR A 90 -18.69 13.55 -2.02
N GLU A 91 -18.69 12.54 -1.15
CA GLU A 91 -18.43 12.71 0.28
C GLU A 91 -16.98 13.16 0.52
N MET A 92 -16.00 12.56 -0.17
CA MET A 92 -14.60 13.01 -0.15
C MET A 92 -14.49 14.50 -0.47
N ARG A 93 -15.19 14.96 -1.52
CA ARG A 93 -15.19 16.37 -1.89
C ARG A 93 -15.75 17.26 -0.79
N GLN A 94 -16.93 16.91 -0.25
CA GLN A 94 -17.56 17.70 0.81
C GLN A 94 -16.65 17.85 2.05
N ILE A 95 -15.87 16.83 2.39
CA ILE A 95 -15.01 16.82 3.57
C ILE A 95 -13.64 17.45 3.30
N LEU A 96 -13.06 17.21 2.11
CA LEU A 96 -11.63 17.42 1.85
C LEU A 96 -11.30 18.48 0.80
N GLU A 97 -12.27 19.08 0.09
CA GLU A 97 -11.97 19.99 -1.04
C GLU A 97 -11.13 21.22 -0.68
N HIS A 98 -11.10 21.61 0.61
CA HIS A 98 -10.25 22.69 1.12
C HIS A 98 -8.96 22.22 1.80
N HIS A 99 -8.77 20.90 1.91
CA HIS A 99 -7.62 20.25 2.56
C HIS A 99 -6.65 19.59 1.58
N VAL A 100 -7.07 19.37 0.33
CA VAL A 100 -6.25 18.74 -0.72
C VAL A 100 -6.32 19.54 -2.01
N ASP A 101 -5.24 19.49 -2.80
CA ASP A 101 -5.16 20.21 -4.07
C ASP A 101 -6.01 19.58 -5.19
N LEU A 102 -6.26 18.26 -5.10
CA LEU A 102 -6.93 17.49 -6.14
C LEU A 102 -7.69 16.30 -5.57
N ILE A 103 -8.88 16.05 -6.11
CA ILE A 103 -9.66 14.83 -5.93
C ILE A 103 -9.92 14.26 -7.33
N ILE A 104 -9.64 12.97 -7.51
CA ILE A 104 -9.90 12.26 -8.76
C ILE A 104 -11.10 11.34 -8.55
N ASP A 105 -12.19 11.64 -9.23
CA ASP A 105 -13.39 10.79 -9.22
C ASP A 105 -13.17 9.57 -10.13
N GLY A 106 -13.05 8.40 -9.49
CA GLY A 106 -12.97 7.09 -10.15
C GLY A 106 -14.23 6.23 -9.97
N GLY A 107 -15.34 6.84 -9.50
CA GLY A 107 -16.54 6.14 -9.04
C GLY A 107 -16.46 5.69 -7.58
N ILE A 108 -17.52 5.03 -7.12
CA ILE A 108 -17.62 4.52 -5.74
C ILE A 108 -16.57 3.42 -5.52
N GLY A 109 -15.68 3.64 -4.55
CA GLY A 109 -14.65 2.69 -4.15
C GLY A 109 -15.15 1.56 -3.26
N GLY A 110 -14.26 0.62 -2.95
CA GLY A 110 -14.53 -0.42 -1.96
C GLY A 110 -14.38 0.09 -0.53
N ILE A 111 -15.17 -0.46 0.39
CA ILE A 111 -15.12 -0.16 1.84
C ILE A 111 -14.04 -0.92 2.60
N SER A 112 -13.21 -1.68 1.91
CA SER A 112 -12.16 -2.50 2.50
C SER A 112 -10.80 -2.02 1.99
N ALA A 113 -9.87 -1.79 2.92
CA ALA A 113 -8.52 -1.42 2.59
C ALA A 113 -7.70 -2.64 2.11
N SER A 114 -6.44 -2.44 1.74
CA SER A 114 -5.55 -3.55 1.41
C SER A 114 -5.30 -4.45 2.63
N THR A 115 -5.11 -5.75 2.39
CA THR A 115 -4.50 -6.64 3.37
C THR A 115 -3.05 -6.22 3.59
N VAL A 116 -2.60 -6.15 4.84
CA VAL A 116 -1.25 -5.70 5.20
C VAL A 116 -0.48 -6.89 5.77
N ILE A 117 0.60 -7.27 5.10
CA ILE A 117 1.47 -8.38 5.49
C ILE A 117 2.84 -7.82 5.85
N ASN A 118 3.32 -8.13 7.05
CA ASN A 118 4.68 -7.84 7.45
C ASN A 118 5.61 -8.99 7.08
N LEU A 119 6.61 -8.68 6.25
CA LEU A 119 7.64 -9.61 5.77
C LEU A 119 9.05 -9.18 6.25
N SER A 120 9.14 -8.27 7.22
CA SER A 120 10.44 -7.71 7.66
C SER A 120 11.23 -8.62 8.62
N GLU A 121 10.58 -9.63 9.22
CA GLU A 121 11.13 -10.46 10.31
C GLU A 121 11.19 -11.96 9.93
N GLY A 122 11.21 -12.29 8.62
CA GLY A 122 11.33 -13.66 8.11
C GLY A 122 9.98 -14.33 7.88
N GLU A 123 9.26 -14.66 8.95
CA GLU A 123 7.92 -15.26 8.84
C GLU A 123 6.85 -14.20 8.54
N PRO A 124 5.95 -14.42 7.57
CA PRO A 124 4.85 -13.51 7.29
C PRO A 124 3.95 -13.30 8.50
N GLN A 125 3.62 -12.04 8.80
CA GLN A 125 2.65 -11.68 9.84
C GLN A 125 1.52 -10.86 9.25
N ILE A 126 0.27 -11.27 9.48
CA ILE A 126 -0.91 -10.53 9.05
C ILE A 126 -1.17 -9.37 10.01
N VAL A 127 -0.88 -8.15 9.57
CA VAL A 127 -1.09 -6.92 10.36
C VAL A 127 -2.52 -6.42 10.23
N ARG A 128 -3.12 -6.56 9.05
CA ARG A 128 -4.50 -6.16 8.77
C ARG A 128 -5.09 -7.08 7.71
N VAL A 129 -6.31 -7.57 7.95
CA VAL A 129 -7.11 -8.24 6.93
C VAL A 129 -7.93 -7.19 6.19
N GLY A 130 -7.86 -7.22 4.86
CA GLY A 130 -8.58 -6.33 3.96
C GLY A 130 -9.07 -7.10 2.74
N CYS A 131 -9.04 -6.49 1.55
CA CYS A 131 -9.53 -7.13 0.31
C CYS A 131 -8.68 -8.31 -0.18
N GLY A 132 -7.43 -8.44 0.26
CA GLY A 132 -6.56 -9.54 -0.17
C GLY A 132 -6.73 -10.77 0.70
N ASP A 133 -6.81 -11.94 0.09
CA ASP A 133 -6.83 -13.22 0.80
C ASP A 133 -5.58 -13.35 1.71
N PRO A 134 -5.75 -13.46 3.04
CA PRO A 134 -4.63 -13.60 3.97
C PRO A 134 -4.12 -15.04 4.08
N THR A 135 -4.89 -16.06 3.67
CA THR A 135 -4.58 -17.48 3.89
C THR A 135 -3.19 -17.91 3.36
N PRO A 136 -2.68 -17.40 2.22
CA PRO A 136 -1.32 -17.71 1.77
C PRO A 136 -0.19 -17.27 2.73
N PHE A 137 -0.50 -16.43 3.71
CA PHE A 137 0.44 -15.84 4.66
C PHE A 137 0.29 -16.36 6.09
N GLY A 138 -0.50 -17.43 6.28
CA GLY A 138 -0.70 -18.10 7.57
C GLY A 138 -1.92 -17.63 8.35
N ASP A 139 -2.01 -18.07 9.61
CA ASP A 139 -3.07 -17.67 10.53
C ASP A 139 -2.73 -16.34 11.23
N ARG A 140 -3.75 -15.62 11.66
CA ARG A 140 -3.60 -14.31 12.31
C ARG A 140 -2.86 -14.47 13.64
N ALA A 141 -1.73 -13.77 13.79
CA ALA A 141 -0.97 -13.67 15.04
C ALA A 141 -1.70 -12.81 16.08
#